data_AF-A0A533TUB9-F1
#
_entry.id   AF-A0A533TUB9-F1
#
_cell.length_a   1.000
_cell.length_b   1.000
_cell.length_c   1.000
_cell.angle_alpha   90.00
_cell.angle_beta   90.00
_cell.angle_gamma   90.00
#
_symmetry.space_group_name_H-M   'P 1'
#
loop_
_entity.id
_entity.type
_entity.pdbx_description
1 polymer ?
#
loop_
_entity_poly.entity_id
_entity_poly.type
_entity_poly.pdbx_seq_one_letter_code
_entity_poly.pdbx_strand_id
1 'polypeptide(L)'
;MNLTITLVEMSCCGKKRESWREWQAGTSRQINKVQQMPELQNPTKLCHLGETSLVVKGAVTNFTYLFGGRDTSLEVDERDIPGFIDMQLFALSIPD
;
A
#
# COMPACT_ATOMS: atom_id res chain seq x y z
N MET A 1 -27.29 41.15 45.30
CA MET A 1 -28.16 39.97 45.18
C MET A 1 -28.26 39.61 43.69
N ASN A 2 -27.98 38.35 43.40
CA ASN A 2 -28.19 37.57 42.17
C ASN A 2 -27.38 37.96 40.91
N LEU A 3 -26.24 37.27 40.75
CA LEU A 3 -25.52 37.06 39.49
C LEU A 3 -26.19 35.91 38.73
N THR A 4 -26.83 36.21 37.60
CA THR A 4 -27.41 35.19 36.72
C THR A 4 -26.30 34.68 35.80
N ILE A 5 -25.74 33.51 36.12
CA ILE A 5 -24.82 32.79 35.23
C ILE A 5 -25.68 32.13 34.15
N THR A 6 -25.68 32.69 32.94
CA THR A 6 -26.16 32.00 31.74
C THR A 6 -25.15 30.89 31.42
N LEU A 7 -25.48 29.66 31.79
CA LEU A 7 -24.86 28.45 31.26
C LEU A 7 -25.13 28.41 29.76
N VAL A 8 -24.17 28.89 28.95
CA VAL A 8 -24.15 28.61 27.52
C VAL A 8 -23.83 27.12 27.38
N GLU A 9 -24.89 26.34 27.19
CA GLU A 9 -24.84 24.92 26.91
C GLU A 9 -24.17 24.71 25.53
N MET A 10 -22.84 24.58 25.52
CA MET A 10 -22.10 24.16 24.32
C MET A 10 -22.23 22.65 24.12
N SER A 11 -23.43 22.19 23.77
CA SER A 11 -23.68 20.80 23.35
C SER A 11 -23.26 20.60 21.88
N CYS A 12 -21.96 20.80 21.57
CA CYS A 12 -21.40 20.56 20.23
C CYS A 12 -20.42 19.37 20.15
N CYS A 13 -20.14 18.70 21.27
CA CYS A 13 -19.11 17.65 21.33
C CYS A 13 -19.60 16.24 20.95
N GLY A 14 -20.91 16.02 20.75
CA GLY A 14 -21.48 14.69 20.47
C GLY A 14 -21.67 14.34 18.99
N LYS A 15 -22.08 15.31 18.16
CA LYS A 15 -22.53 15.07 16.78
C LYS A 15 -21.47 14.54 15.83
N LYS A 16 -20.19 14.88 16.03
CA LYS A 16 -19.08 14.38 15.18
C LYS A 16 -18.81 12.88 15.36
N ARG A 17 -19.15 12.31 16.53
CA ARG A 17 -18.87 10.91 16.84
C ARG A 17 -19.96 9.98 16.29
N GLU A 18 -21.18 10.47 16.20
CA GLU A 18 -22.32 9.75 15.63
C GLU A 18 -22.21 9.67 14.10
N SER A 19 -21.84 10.75 13.43
CA SER A 19 -21.65 10.75 11.96
C SER A 19 -20.52 9.80 11.50
N TRP A 20 -19.46 9.65 12.30
CA TRP A 20 -18.38 8.68 12.02
C TRP A 20 -18.88 7.23 12.11
N ARG A 21 -19.74 6.91 13.08
CA ARG A 21 -20.31 5.56 13.23
C ARG A 21 -21.33 5.26 12.15
N GLU A 22 -22.17 6.22 11.77
CA GLU A 22 -23.14 6.07 10.68
C GLU A 22 -22.45 5.89 9.32
N TRP A 23 -21.36 6.63 9.07
CA TRP A 23 -20.55 6.46 7.86
C TRP A 23 -19.93 5.05 7.78
N GLN A 24 -19.38 4.53 8.89
CA GLN A 24 -18.87 3.16 8.92
C GLN A 24 -19.98 2.10 8.80
N ALA A 25 -21.13 2.31 9.44
CA ALA A 25 -22.26 1.38 9.38
C ALA A 25 -22.88 1.29 7.97
N GLY A 26 -22.92 2.40 7.22
CA GLY A 26 -23.33 2.42 5.81
C GLY A 26 -22.29 1.84 4.85
N THR A 27 -21.00 2.08 5.11
CA THR A 27 -19.89 1.65 4.24
C THR A 27 -19.53 0.17 4.43
N SER A 28 -19.78 -0.41 5.61
CA SER A 28 -19.43 -1.81 5.92
C SER A 28 -20.27 -2.86 5.16
N ARG A 29 -21.32 -2.45 4.43
CA ARG A 29 -22.12 -3.35 3.57
C ARG A 29 -21.54 -3.53 2.17
N GLN A 30 -20.59 -2.68 1.76
CA GLN A 30 -19.77 -2.97 0.60
C GLN A 30 -18.55 -3.76 1.09
N ILE A 31 -18.76 -5.06 1.27
CA ILE A 31 -17.68 -6.02 1.19
C ILE A 31 -17.12 -5.83 -0.22
N ASN A 32 -16.15 -4.93 -0.36
CA ASN A 32 -15.24 -4.93 -1.48
C ASN A 32 -14.79 -6.37 -1.58
N LYS A 33 -15.15 -7.05 -2.68
CA LYS A 33 -14.45 -8.28 -3.06
C LYS A 33 -12.98 -7.90 -2.95
N VAL A 34 -12.29 -8.42 -1.94
CA VAL A 34 -10.85 -8.28 -1.83
C VAL A 34 -10.37 -8.81 -3.15
N GLN A 35 -9.95 -7.92 -4.06
CA GLN A 35 -9.39 -8.35 -5.33
C GLN A 35 -8.24 -9.24 -4.91
N GLN A 36 -8.37 -10.55 -5.13
CA GLN A 36 -7.30 -11.48 -4.87
C GLN A 36 -6.10 -10.91 -5.60
N MET A 37 -5.07 -10.54 -4.82
CA MET A 37 -3.85 -10.07 -5.43
C MET A 37 -3.36 -11.20 -6.34
N PRO A 38 -3.10 -10.91 -7.61
CA PRO A 38 -2.65 -11.94 -8.52
C PRO A 38 -1.34 -12.54 -7.99
N GLU A 39 -1.30 -13.87 -7.94
CA GLU A 39 -0.17 -14.63 -7.40
C GLU A 39 0.97 -14.65 -8.42
N LEU A 40 2.22 -14.60 -7.93
CA LEU A 40 3.41 -14.75 -8.76
C LEU A 40 3.45 -16.18 -9.29
N GLN A 41 3.55 -16.38 -10.61
CA GLN A 41 3.51 -17.74 -11.16
C GLN A 41 4.82 -18.49 -10.98
N ASN A 42 5.95 -17.78 -11.01
CA ASN A 42 7.30 -18.32 -10.76
C ASN A 42 8.14 -17.24 -10.05
N PRO A 43 8.01 -17.12 -8.71
CA PRO A 43 8.71 -16.11 -7.95
C PRO A 43 10.21 -16.35 -8.00
N THR A 44 10.96 -15.35 -8.46
CA THR A 44 12.41 -15.36 -8.53
C THR A 44 12.95 -14.13 -7.82
N LYS A 45 13.97 -14.31 -6.98
CA LYS A 45 14.58 -13.19 -6.24
C LYS A 45 15.47 -12.36 -7.16
N LEU A 46 15.20 -11.06 -7.17
CA LEU A 46 15.97 -10.04 -7.89
C LEU A 46 16.51 -9.01 -6.90
N CYS A 47 17.81 -8.73 -6.99
CA CYS A 47 18.50 -7.74 -6.18
C CYS A 47 18.50 -6.38 -6.90
N HIS A 48 18.13 -5.32 -6.18
CA HIS A 48 18.17 -3.95 -6.66
C HIS A 48 19.48 -3.26 -6.26
N LEU A 49 20.21 -2.76 -7.25
CA LEU A 49 21.54 -2.16 -7.11
C LEU A 49 21.49 -0.62 -6.96
N GLY A 50 20.32 0.00 -7.16
CA GLY A 50 20.16 1.45 -7.07
C GLY A 50 20.07 1.96 -5.63
N GLU A 51 20.60 3.15 -5.37
CA GLU A 51 20.68 3.74 -4.03
C GLU A 51 19.30 4.06 -3.41
N THR A 52 18.35 4.50 -4.23
CA THR A 52 17.04 4.98 -3.79
C THR A 52 15.94 3.97 -4.06
N SER A 53 14.84 4.03 -3.32
CA SER A 53 13.67 3.21 -3.62
C SER A 53 13.15 3.46 -5.04
N LEU A 54 12.68 2.39 -5.68
CA LEU A 54 12.19 2.42 -7.04
C LEU A 54 10.91 1.60 -7.18
N VAL A 55 9.91 2.19 -7.83
CA VAL A 55 8.67 1.50 -8.21
C VAL A 55 8.72 1.21 -9.70
N VAL A 56 8.62 -0.07 -10.07
CA VAL A 56 8.67 -0.52 -11.47
C VAL A 56 7.49 -1.41 -11.78
N LYS A 57 6.96 -1.30 -12.98
CA LYS A 57 5.90 -2.17 -13.48
C LYS A 57 6.50 -3.28 -14.35
N GLY A 58 6.14 -4.53 -14.09
CA GLY A 58 6.47 -5.67 -14.93
C GLY A 58 5.84 -5.54 -16.32
N ALA A 59 6.62 -5.79 -17.37
CA ALA A 59 6.16 -5.61 -18.75
C ALA A 59 5.18 -6.70 -19.20
N VAL A 60 5.30 -7.91 -18.64
CA VAL A 60 4.49 -9.08 -18.98
C VAL A 60 3.31 -9.21 -18.03
N THR A 61 3.55 -9.20 -16.71
CA THR A 61 2.48 -9.44 -15.73
C THR A 61 1.68 -8.20 -15.37
N ASN A 62 2.21 -7.01 -15.67
CA ASN A 62 1.71 -5.72 -15.19
C ASN A 62 1.72 -5.55 -13.67
N PHE A 63 2.39 -6.43 -12.91
CA PHE A 63 2.58 -6.26 -11.48
C PHE A 63 3.44 -5.04 -11.18
N THR A 64 3.15 -4.37 -10.08
CA THR A 64 3.92 -3.21 -9.62
C THR A 64 4.79 -3.63 -8.44
N TYR A 65 6.09 -3.47 -8.60
CA TYR A 65 7.11 -3.88 -7.64
C TYR A 65 7.72 -2.65 -6.98
N LEU A 66 7.93 -2.71 -5.66
CA LEU A 66 8.61 -1.69 -4.88
C LEU A 66 9.93 -2.25 -4.36
N PHE A 67 11.04 -1.74 -4.88
CA PHE A 67 12.38 -2.03 -4.39
C PHE A 67 12.79 -0.97 -3.37
N GLY A 68 13.30 -1.41 -2.21
CA GLY A 68 13.49 -0.56 -1.04
C GLY A 68 14.75 0.32 -1.08
N GLY A 69 15.60 0.21 -2.11
CA GLY A 69 16.91 0.84 -2.17
C GLY A 69 18.02 -0.19 -2.41
N ARG A 70 19.27 0.18 -2.12
CA ARG A 70 20.44 -0.62 -2.50
C ARG A 70 20.46 -1.99 -1.81
N ASP A 71 20.88 -3.00 -2.55
CA ASP A 71 21.07 -4.39 -2.12
C ASP A 71 19.80 -5.04 -1.53
N THR A 72 18.62 -4.47 -1.85
CA THR A 72 17.34 -5.06 -1.46
C THR A 72 16.93 -6.12 -2.46
N SER A 73 16.52 -7.28 -1.96
CA SER A 73 16.02 -8.39 -2.77
C SER A 73 14.50 -8.46 -2.69
N LEU A 74 13.84 -8.68 -3.82
CA LEU A 74 12.40 -8.85 -3.93
C LEU A 74 12.08 -10.03 -4.83
N GLU A 75 11.03 -10.78 -4.50
CA GLU A 75 10.50 -11.80 -5.38
C GLU A 75 9.67 -11.15 -6.48
N VAL A 76 10.06 -11.40 -7.73
CA VAL A 76 9.38 -10.93 -8.93
C VAL A 76 8.93 -12.12 -9.77
N ASP A 77 7.99 -11.89 -10.68
CA ASP A 77 7.63 -12.93 -11.64
C ASP A 77 8.76 -13.08 -12.66
N GLU A 78 9.23 -14.32 -12.87
CA GLU A 78 10.37 -14.59 -13.75
C GLU A 78 10.20 -14.00 -15.16
N ARG A 79 8.96 -13.89 -15.64
CA ARG A 79 8.65 -13.40 -17.00
C ARG A 79 8.97 -11.92 -17.16
N ASP A 80 9.00 -11.16 -16.07
CA ASP A 80 9.33 -9.74 -16.08
C ASP A 80 10.83 -9.47 -15.93
N ILE A 81 11.62 -10.46 -15.50
CA ILE A 81 13.06 -10.32 -15.23
C ILE A 81 13.85 -9.78 -16.43
N PRO A 82 13.65 -10.25 -17.67
CA PRO A 82 14.41 -9.73 -18.81
C PRO A 82 14.31 -8.20 -18.94
N GLY A 83 13.12 -7.64 -18.72
CA GLY A 83 12.91 -6.19 -18.77
C GLY A 83 13.57 -5.43 -17.62
N PHE A 84 13.76 -6.08 -16.46
CA PHE A 84 14.48 -5.47 -15.34
C PHE A 84 16.00 -5.52 -15.53
N ILE A 85 16.55 -6.64 -16.04
CA ILE A 85 17.99 -6.78 -16.30
C ILE A 85 18.49 -5.73 -17.31
N ASP A 86 17.68 -5.41 -18.33
CA ASP A 86 18.01 -4.38 -19.33
C ASP A 86 18.19 -2.98 -18.71
N MET A 87 17.61 -2.72 -17.53
CA MET A 87 17.76 -1.43 -16.83
C MET A 87 19.13 -1.25 -16.18
N GLN A 88 19.95 -2.31 -16.08
CA GLN A 88 21.27 -2.30 -15.43
C GLN A 88 21.26 -1.83 -13.96
N LEU A 89 20.09 -1.82 -13.33
CA LEU A 89 19.87 -1.50 -11.92
C LEU A 89 19.55 -2.74 -11.08
N PHE A 90 19.54 -3.91 -11.70
CA PHE A 90 19.12 -5.16 -11.08
C PHE A 90 20.08 -6.30 -11.41
N ALA A 91 20.22 -7.24 -10.48
CA ALA A 91 20.94 -8.49 -10.67
C ALA A 91 20.13 -9.67 -10.13
N LEU A 92 20.23 -10.83 -10.76
CA LEU A 92 19.70 -12.07 -10.18
C LEU A 92 20.41 -12.33 -8.86
N SER A 93 19.65 -12.54 -7.78
CA SER A 93 20.27 -12.95 -6.52
C SER A 93 20.70 -14.41 -6.66
N ILE A 94 21.95 -14.70 -6.34
CA ILE A 94 22.42 -16.08 -6.26
C ILE A 94 21.75 -16.71 -5.02
N PRO A 95 21.09 -17.87 -5.15
CA PRO A 95 20.59 -18.58 -3.97
C PRO A 95 21.78 -19.06 -3.13
N ASP A 96 21.71 -18.81 -1.82
CA ASP A 96 22.66 -19.36 -0.83
C ASP A 96 22.64 -20.90 -0.80
#